data_AF-A0A1M5WSY9-F1
#
_entry.id   AF-A0A1M5WSY9-F1
#
_cell.length_a   1.000
_cell.length_b   1.000
_cell.length_c   1.000
_cell.angle_alpha   90.00
_cell.angle_beta   90.00
_cell.angle_gamma   90.00
#
_symmetry.space_group_name_H-M   'P 1'
#
loop_
_entity.id
_entity.type
_entity.pdbx_description
1 polymer ?
#
loop_
_entity_poly.entity_id
_entity_poly.type
_entity_poly.pdbx_seq_one_letter_code
_entity_poly.pdbx_strand_id
1 'polypeptide(L)'
;MSPDILLNVIENLKTKYNLTEYQIKQLSKSMKTWKLNDRVYPSALKSRINVDIVTMYKILEEIKDMGILETNYEVYCFECSRFKGKLLRTLTDMPEDLTCDFCNHTFDPLEDTIKIYRVIKDE
;
A
#
# COMPACT_ATOMS: atom_id res chain seq x y z
N MET A 1 -0.46 -12.26 -11.66
CA MET A 1 -1.91 -12.32 -11.40
C MET A 1 -2.60 -12.92 -12.61
N SER A 2 -3.50 -13.89 -12.44
CA SER A 2 -4.28 -14.42 -13.57
C SER A 2 -5.10 -13.31 -14.26
N PRO A 3 -5.32 -13.41 -15.58
CA PRO A 3 -6.11 -12.44 -16.33
C PRO A 3 -7.53 -12.24 -15.80
N ASP A 4 -8.20 -13.32 -15.37
CA ASP A 4 -9.60 -13.30 -14.93
C ASP A 4 -9.77 -12.57 -13.59
N ILE A 5 -8.86 -12.80 -12.63
CA ILE A 5 -8.86 -12.07 -11.36
C ILE A 5 -8.64 -10.57 -11.62
N LEU A 6 -7.65 -10.24 -12.45
CA LEU A 6 -7.34 -8.85 -12.77
C LEU A 6 -8.53 -8.15 -13.44
N LEU A 7 -9.21 -8.81 -14.39
CA LEU A 7 -10.39 -8.26 -15.07
C LEU A 7 -11.50 -7.93 -14.07
N ASN A 8 -11.85 -8.90 -13.21
CA ASN A 8 -12.92 -8.74 -12.22
C ASN A 8 -12.63 -7.59 -11.24
N VAL A 9 -11.38 -7.48 -10.75
CA VAL A 9 -10.99 -6.37 -9.85
C VAL A 9 -11.15 -5.03 -10.57
N ILE A 10 -10.65 -4.93 -11.79
CA ILE A 10 -10.65 -3.69 -12.57
C ILE A 10 -12.07 -3.21 -12.88
N GLU A 11 -12.97 -4.11 -13.28
CA GLU A 11 -14.37 -3.77 -13.58
C GLU A 11 -15.13 -3.26 -12.34
N ASN A 12 -14.93 -3.92 -11.20
CA ASN A 12 -15.52 -3.51 -9.92
C ASN A 12 -15.03 -2.12 -9.50
N LEU A 13 -13.72 -1.87 -9.57
CA LEU A 13 -13.13 -0.60 -9.16
C LEU A 13 -13.48 0.55 -10.12
N LYS A 14 -13.59 0.27 -11.43
CA LYS A 14 -13.95 1.27 -12.44
C LYS A 14 -15.28 1.93 -12.11
N THR A 15 -16.30 1.11 -11.87
CA THR A 15 -17.66 1.59 -11.60
C THR A 15 -17.75 2.27 -10.24
N LYS A 16 -17.15 1.67 -9.21
CA LYS A 16 -17.25 2.16 -7.82
C LYS A 16 -16.56 3.50 -7.58
N TYR A 17 -15.44 3.76 -8.25
CA TYR A 17 -14.64 4.98 -8.07
C TYR A 17 -14.68 5.92 -9.29
N ASN A 18 -15.54 5.62 -10.27
CA ASN A 18 -15.69 6.40 -11.51
C ASN A 18 -14.34 6.68 -12.21
N LEU A 19 -13.49 5.65 -12.29
CA LEU A 19 -12.14 5.78 -12.84
C LEU A 19 -12.18 5.95 -14.36
N THR A 20 -11.37 6.88 -14.85
CA THR A 20 -11.13 7.10 -16.29
C THR A 20 -10.41 5.90 -16.91
N GLU A 21 -10.50 5.77 -18.24
CA GLU A 21 -9.74 4.76 -19.00
C GLU A 21 -8.23 4.84 -18.75
N TYR A 22 -7.70 6.06 -18.58
CA TYR A 22 -6.30 6.26 -18.23
C TYR A 22 -5.97 5.66 -16.85
N GLN A 23 -6.75 6.00 -15.82
CA GLN A 23 -6.56 5.48 -14.46
C GLN A 23 -6.63 3.95 -14.42
N ILE A 24 -7.61 3.37 -15.10
CA ILE A 24 -7.77 1.91 -15.21
C ILE A 24 -6.58 1.26 -15.91
N LYS A 25 -6.11 1.84 -17.01
CA LYS A 25 -4.92 1.36 -17.71
C LYS A 25 -3.68 1.39 -16.81
N GLN A 26 -3.49 2.44 -16.02
CA GLN A 26 -2.35 2.54 -15.10
C GLN A 26 -2.46 1.57 -13.91
N LEU A 27 -3.66 1.40 -13.35
CA LEU A 27 -3.91 0.43 -12.29
C LEU A 27 -3.63 -0.99 -12.78
N SER A 28 -4.23 -1.37 -13.91
CA SER A 28 -4.03 -2.68 -14.53
C SER A 28 -2.56 -2.95 -14.84
N LYS A 29 -1.85 -1.97 -15.41
CA LYS A 29 -0.42 -2.08 -15.67
C LYS A 29 0.39 -2.29 -14.40
N SER A 30 0.03 -1.63 -13.30
CA SER A 30 0.73 -1.77 -12.02
C SER A 30 0.46 -3.13 -11.40
N MET A 31 -0.80 -3.57 -11.35
CA MET A 31 -1.17 -4.87 -10.79
C MET A 31 -0.56 -6.06 -11.56
N LYS A 32 -0.39 -5.94 -12.89
CA LYS A 32 0.31 -6.97 -13.69
C LYS A 32 1.76 -7.20 -13.29
N THR A 33 2.38 -6.22 -12.65
CA THR A 33 3.78 -6.32 -12.20
C THR A 33 3.92 -6.81 -10.77
N TRP A 34 2.82 -6.91 -10.02
CA TRP A 34 2.83 -7.37 -8.64
C TRP A 34 3.14 -8.86 -8.56
N LYS A 35 4.09 -9.18 -7.68
CA LYS A 35 4.49 -10.54 -7.30
C LYS A 35 4.19 -10.77 -5.84
N LEU A 36 4.07 -12.03 -5.45
CA LEU A 36 3.92 -12.41 -4.05
C LEU A 36 5.00 -11.75 -3.18
N ASN A 37 4.56 -11.16 -2.06
CA ASN A 37 5.36 -10.35 -1.12
C ASN A 37 5.81 -8.96 -1.61
N ASP A 38 5.42 -8.52 -2.81
CA ASP A 38 5.68 -7.14 -3.22
C ASP A 38 4.99 -6.15 -2.29
N ARG A 39 5.67 -5.01 -2.07
CA ARG A 39 5.16 -3.90 -1.29
C ARG A 39 4.42 -2.93 -2.20
N VAL A 40 3.20 -2.58 -1.82
CA VAL A 40 2.37 -1.61 -2.52
C VAL A 40 2.25 -0.36 -1.66
N TYR A 41 2.92 0.70 -2.11
CA TYR A 41 2.92 2.01 -1.47
C TYR A 41 1.80 2.89 -2.03
N PRO A 42 0.82 3.30 -1.21
CA PRO A 42 -0.28 4.17 -1.64
C PRO A 42 0.23 5.49 -2.25
N SER A 43 1.25 6.10 -1.63
CA SER A 43 1.87 7.35 -2.09
C SER A 43 2.48 7.26 -3.48
N ALA A 44 3.14 6.15 -3.80
CA ALA A 44 3.72 5.89 -5.12
C ALA A 44 2.63 5.59 -6.16
N LEU A 45 1.63 4.79 -5.77
CA LEU A 45 0.58 4.35 -6.68
C LEU A 45 -0.38 5.47 -7.04
N LYS A 46 -0.75 6.36 -6.09
CA LYS A 46 -1.63 7.51 -6.34
C LYS A 46 -1.08 8.44 -7.42
N SER A 47 0.24 8.64 -7.45
CA SER A 47 0.90 9.56 -8.37
C SER A 47 0.93 8.97 -9.79
N ARG A 48 1.04 7.64 -9.89
CA ARG A 48 0.99 6.91 -11.18
C ARG A 48 -0.42 6.85 -11.76
N ILE A 49 -1.42 6.61 -10.92
CA ILE A 49 -2.82 6.47 -11.34
C ILE A 49 -3.50 7.83 -11.51
N ASN A 50 -2.98 8.88 -10.86
CA ASN A 50 -3.57 10.22 -10.81
C ASN A 50 -4.92 10.24 -10.08
N VAL A 51 -4.91 9.84 -8.82
CA VAL A 51 -6.03 9.98 -7.86
C VAL A 51 -5.49 10.59 -6.56
N ASP A 52 -6.37 11.14 -5.73
CA ASP A 52 -5.99 11.59 -4.39
C ASP A 52 -5.64 10.40 -3.47
N ILE A 53 -4.96 10.72 -2.36
CA ILE A 53 -4.49 9.69 -1.43
C ILE A 53 -5.64 8.93 -0.74
N VAL A 54 -6.76 9.60 -0.45
CA VAL A 54 -7.91 8.97 0.23
C VAL A 54 -8.56 7.96 -0.71
N THR A 55 -8.75 8.33 -1.97
CA THR A 55 -9.25 7.41 -3.01
C THR A 55 -8.31 6.22 -3.20
N MET A 56 -6.99 6.45 -3.20
CA MET A 56 -6.02 5.35 -3.31
C MET A 56 -6.11 4.36 -2.15
N TYR A 57 -6.21 4.85 -0.92
CA TYR A 57 -6.40 3.97 0.24
C TYR A 57 -7.68 3.15 0.13
N LYS A 58 -8.80 3.77 -0.28
CA LYS A 58 -10.07 3.07 -0.49
C LYS A 58 -9.92 1.97 -1.55
N ILE A 59 -9.30 2.26 -2.69
CA ILE A 59 -9.05 1.27 -3.74
C ILE A 59 -8.24 0.08 -3.21
N LEU A 60 -7.17 0.34 -2.44
CA LEU A 60 -6.32 -0.73 -1.90
C LEU A 60 -7.01 -1.55 -0.81
N GLU A 61 -7.89 -0.95 0.00
CA GLU A 61 -8.74 -1.68 0.94
C GLU A 61 -9.70 -2.64 0.22
N GLU A 62 -10.31 -2.23 -0.89
CA GLU A 62 -11.17 -3.13 -1.67
C GLU A 62 -10.39 -4.31 -2.25
N ILE A 63 -9.18 -4.04 -2.78
CA ILE A 63 -8.30 -5.11 -3.30
C ILE A 63 -7.86 -6.05 -2.16
N LYS A 64 -7.66 -5.51 -0.94
CA LYS A 64 -7.38 -6.30 0.27
C LYS A 64 -8.59 -7.18 0.64
N ASP A 65 -9.80 -6.64 0.61
CA ASP A 65 -11.04 -7.38 0.90
C ASP A 65 -11.33 -8.48 -0.15
N MET A 66 -10.80 -8.33 -1.38
CA MET A 66 -10.79 -9.37 -2.41
C MET A 66 -9.71 -10.45 -2.20
N GLY A 67 -8.92 -10.37 -1.12
CA GLY A 67 -7.90 -11.36 -0.74
C GLY A 67 -6.59 -11.29 -1.54
N ILE A 68 -6.31 -10.16 -2.18
CA ILE A 68 -5.10 -9.96 -3.00
C ILE A 68 -3.98 -9.30 -2.20
N LEU A 69 -4.37 -8.40 -1.30
CA LEU A 69 -3.47 -7.66 -0.43
C LEU A 69 -3.75 -7.98 1.04
N GLU A 70 -2.74 -7.76 1.87
CA GLU A 70 -2.91 -7.56 3.31
C GLU A 70 -2.35 -6.20 3.72
N THR A 71 -2.79 -5.69 4.87
CA THR A 71 -2.20 -4.49 5.48
C THR A 71 -0.85 -4.82 6.11
N ASN A 72 0.16 -4.00 5.84
CA ASN A 72 1.41 -3.94 6.60
C ASN A 72 1.70 -2.47 6.95
N TYR A 73 2.70 -2.25 7.79
CA TYR A 73 3.15 -0.93 8.17
C TYR A 73 4.66 -0.84 7.98
N GLU A 74 5.15 0.29 7.51
CA GLU A 74 6.59 0.56 7.46
C GLU A 74 6.95 1.69 8.40
N VAL A 75 7.98 1.47 9.21
CA VAL A 75 8.47 2.45 10.17
C VAL A 75 9.15 3.61 9.43
N TYR A 76 8.66 4.82 9.68
CA TYR A 76 9.09 6.04 9.04
C TYR A 76 9.23 7.16 10.08
N CYS A 77 10.40 7.76 10.14
CA CYS A 77 10.67 8.91 10.99
C CYS A 77 10.15 10.18 10.33
N PHE A 78 9.08 10.77 10.87
CA PHE A 78 8.58 12.04 10.36
C PHE A 78 9.46 13.23 10.75
N GLU A 79 10.19 13.14 11.86
CA GLU A 79 11.13 14.19 12.31
C GLU A 79 12.27 14.46 11.31
N CYS A 80 12.85 13.40 10.72
CA CYS A 80 13.96 13.53 9.77
C CYS A 80 13.64 13.02 8.36
N SER A 81 12.38 12.66 8.11
CA SER A 81 11.85 12.19 6.83
C SER A 81 12.58 10.95 6.27
N ARG A 82 12.89 9.95 7.13
CA ARG A 82 13.64 8.75 6.73
C ARG A 82 12.90 7.46 7.06
N PHE A 83 12.96 6.50 6.13
CA PHE A 83 12.53 5.13 6.39
C PHE A 83 13.56 4.40 7.25
N LYS A 84 13.09 3.63 8.24
CA LYS A 84 13.94 2.67 8.96
C LYS A 84 14.08 1.35 8.21
N GLY A 85 13.22 1.11 7.22
CA GLY A 85 13.16 -0.15 6.46
C GLY A 85 12.57 -1.34 7.24
N LYS A 86 12.08 -1.10 8.46
CA LYS A 86 11.40 -2.09 9.29
C LYS A 86 9.93 -2.19 8.91
N LEU A 87 9.49 -3.41 8.62
CA LEU A 87 8.09 -3.74 8.36
C LEU A 87 7.43 -4.35 9.58
N LEU A 88 6.16 -4.01 9.81
CA LEU A 88 5.32 -4.51 10.88
C LEU A 88 4.04 -5.09 10.27
N ARG A 89 3.55 -6.22 10.77
CA ARG A 89 2.24 -6.76 10.36
C ARG A 89 1.13 -6.04 11.11
N THR A 90 1.38 -5.73 12.38
CA THR A 90 0.51 -4.96 13.26
C THR A 90 1.32 -3.86 13.95
N LEU A 91 0.67 -2.80 14.41
CA LEU A 91 1.36 -1.73 15.14
C LEU A 91 2.00 -2.21 16.45
N THR A 92 1.43 -3.25 17.07
CA THR A 92 1.98 -3.89 18.28
C THR A 92 3.26 -4.68 18.03
N ASP A 93 3.66 -4.91 16.77
CA ASP A 93 4.95 -5.56 16.45
C ASP A 93 6.14 -4.59 16.59
N MET A 94 5.88 -3.30 16.85
CA MET A 94 6.94 -2.32 17.08
C MET A 94 7.61 -2.57 18.45
N PRO A 95 8.95 -2.70 18.52
CA PRO A 95 9.65 -2.73 19.80
C PRO A 95 9.49 -1.42 20.56
N GLU A 96 9.29 -1.51 21.88
CA GLU A 96 9.04 -0.36 22.76
C GLU A 96 10.19 0.66 22.78
N ASP A 97 11.43 0.22 22.53
CA ASP A 97 12.65 1.03 22.59
C ASP A 97 13.22 1.36 21.20
N LEU A 98 12.41 1.21 20.15
CA LEU A 98 12.88 1.46 18.78
C LEU A 98 13.12 2.97 18.57
N THR A 99 14.34 3.32 18.18
CA THR A 99 14.72 4.71 17.89
C THR A 99 15.22 4.90 16.45
N CYS A 100 15.13 6.13 15.95
CA CYS A 100 15.65 6.52 14.65
C CYS A 100 17.18 6.57 14.65
N ASP A 101 17.82 5.93 13.68
CA ASP A 101 19.29 5.83 13.59
C ASP A 101 19.98 7.17 13.22
N PHE A 102 19.20 8.20 12.90
CA PHE A 102 19.71 9.48 12.40
C PHE A 102 19.45 10.67 13.33
N CYS A 103 18.36 10.66 14.10
CA CYS A 103 17.97 11.76 14.99
C CYS A 103 17.65 11.31 16.41
N ASN A 104 17.79 10.02 16.73
CA ASN A 104 17.48 9.42 18.03
C ASN A 104 16.03 9.62 18.51
N HIS A 105 15.11 10.03 17.63
CA HIS A 105 13.68 10.05 17.90
C HIS A 105 13.20 8.65 18.31
N THR A 106 12.42 8.55 19.39
CA THR A 106 11.80 7.30 19.82
C THR A 106 10.49 7.13 19.08
N PHE A 107 10.33 6.02 18.36
CA PHE A 107 9.17 5.85 17.50
C PHE A 107 7.90 5.58 18.28
N ASP A 108 6.85 6.29 17.90
CA ASP A 108 5.48 5.95 18.28
C ASP A 108 4.83 5.11 17.16
N PRO A 109 4.21 3.95 17.45
CA PRO A 109 3.62 3.10 16.42
C PRO A 109 2.50 3.75 15.61
N LEU A 110 1.73 4.67 16.18
CA LEU A 110 0.62 5.36 15.52
C LEU A 110 1.12 6.52 14.67
N GLU A 111 2.09 7.28 15.18
CA GLU A 111 2.59 8.49 14.52
C GLU A 111 3.73 8.21 13.54
N ASP A 112 4.59 7.22 13.81
CA ASP A 112 5.82 6.95 13.05
C ASP A 112 5.74 5.69 12.17
N THR A 113 4.54 5.38 11.69
CA THR A 113 4.34 4.32 10.70
C THR A 113 3.54 4.80 9.51
N ILE A 114 3.87 4.24 8.35
CA ILE A 114 3.08 4.43 7.13
C ILE A 114 2.36 3.12 6.83
N LYS A 115 1.04 3.20 6.70
CA LYS A 115 0.23 2.08 6.22
C LYS A 115 0.57 1.78 4.76
N ILE A 116 1.00 0.55 4.52
CA ILE A 116 1.28 0.00 3.19
C ILE A 116 0.53 -1.32 3.02
N TYR A 117 0.69 -1.94 1.86
CA TYR A 117 0.09 -3.24 1.59
C TYR A 117 1.15 -4.21 1.09
N ARG A 118 0.93 -5.49 1.35
CA ARG A 118 1.73 -6.59 0.82
C ARG A 118 0.87 -7.48 -0.05
N VAL A 119 1.39 -7.87 -1.20
CA VAL A 119 0.73 -8.81 -2.11
C VAL A 119 0.78 -10.21 -1.50
N ILE A 120 -0.40 -10.82 -1.30
CA ILE A 120 -0.54 -12.17 -0.74
C ILE A 120 -1.10 -13.17 -1.77
N LYS A 121 -1.54 -12.68 -2.93
CA LYS A 121 -2.02 -13.50 -4.04
C LYS A 121 -1.68 -12.82 -5.37
N ASP A 122 -0.97 -13.55 -6.23
CA ASP A 122 -0.57 -13.12 -7.57
C ASP A 122 -0.87 -14.17 -8.65
N GLU A 123 -1.74 -15.14 -8.37
CA GLU A 123 -2.23 -16.17 -9.29
C GLU A 123 -3.76 -16.20 -9.30
#